data_AF-A0A7Y5TZ75-F1
#
_entry.id   AF-A0A7Y5TZ75-F1
#
_cell.length_a   1.000
_cell.length_b   1.000
_cell.length_c   1.000
_cell.angle_alpha   90.00
_cell.angle_beta   90.00
_cell.angle_gamma   90.00
#
_symmetry.space_group_name_H-M   'P 1'
#
loop_
_entity.id
_entity.type
_entity.pdbx_description
1 polymer ?
#
loop_
_entity_poly.entity_id
_entity_poly.type
_entity_poly.pdbx_seq_one_letter_code
_entity_poly.pdbx_strand_id
1 'polypeptide(L)'
;MWSLFTVLLLTMGPSDPASHVRAESPVMRALLDEAMLKSPTVQALVSELECSDTIVYVEFTRVPGVRRARTKLVAAPEGFRFLRISIHVLVPPVDRLPLLAHELQHAAEIARETSVRDDKAMRRLYQRIGSEAWDDTFETIEAMEVERRARAEQFARRSSPRQQ
;
A
#
# COMPACT_ATOMS: atom_id res chain seq x y z
N MET A 1 10.24 41.23 -28.49
CA MET A 1 9.25 40.21 -28.13
C MET A 1 9.99 38.96 -27.66
N TRP A 2 10.22 38.81 -26.36
CA TRP A 2 10.76 37.56 -25.79
C TRP A 2 9.60 36.87 -25.08
N SER A 3 9.18 35.73 -25.63
CA SER A 3 8.16 34.88 -25.03
C SER A 3 8.72 34.24 -23.76
N LEU A 4 8.12 34.53 -22.61
CA LEU A 4 8.29 33.73 -21.40
C LEU A 4 7.72 32.34 -21.66
N PHE A 5 8.58 31.33 -21.74
CA PHE A 5 8.19 29.95 -21.51
C PHE A 5 8.09 29.74 -19.99
N THR A 6 6.88 29.81 -19.46
CA THR A 6 6.59 29.32 -18.12
C THR A 6 6.65 27.80 -18.15
N VAL A 7 7.81 27.22 -17.80
CA VAL A 7 7.90 25.80 -17.47
C VAL A 7 7.23 25.61 -16.11
N LEU A 8 6.02 25.04 -16.13
CA LEU A 8 5.38 24.52 -14.92
C LEU A 8 6.18 23.28 -14.48
N LEU A 9 7.17 23.47 -13.61
CA LEU A 9 7.77 22.36 -12.88
C LEU A 9 6.71 21.78 -11.94
N LEU A 10 6.09 20.66 -12.32
CA LEU A 10 5.54 19.73 -11.34
C LEU A 10 6.72 19.25 -10.49
N THR A 11 6.91 19.84 -9.32
CA THR A 11 7.89 19.36 -8.34
C THR A 11 7.41 17.99 -7.85
N MET A 12 7.89 16.94 -8.50
CA MET A 12 7.86 15.58 -7.96
C MET A 12 8.81 15.52 -6.77
N GLY A 13 8.34 15.97 -5.60
CA GLY A 13 9.09 15.86 -4.36
C GLY A 13 9.28 14.38 -3.96
N PRO A 14 10.36 14.05 -3.22
CA PRO A 14 10.46 12.77 -2.51
C PRO A 14 9.24 12.58 -1.57
N SER A 15 8.99 11.34 -1.13
CA SER A 15 7.97 11.10 -0.10
C SER A 15 8.28 11.97 1.12
N ASP A 16 7.25 12.58 1.71
CA ASP A 16 7.41 13.34 2.95
C ASP A 16 8.10 12.44 4.00
N PRO A 17 9.30 12.80 4.48
CA PRO A 17 10.00 12.01 5.49
C PRO A 17 9.19 11.84 6.78
N ALA A 18 8.19 12.70 7.01
CA ALA A 18 7.28 12.59 8.15
C ALA A 18 6.16 11.56 7.94
N SER A 19 5.82 11.20 6.69
CA SER A 19 4.79 10.20 6.40
C SER A 19 5.30 8.79 6.71
N HIS A 20 4.42 7.95 7.24
CA HIS A 20 4.69 6.55 7.50
C HIS A 20 4.47 5.69 6.25
N VAL A 21 3.63 6.10 5.29
CA VAL A 21 3.44 5.38 4.02
C VAL A 21 4.14 6.09 2.86
N ARG A 22 5.26 5.52 2.39
CA ARG A 22 6.19 6.19 1.48
C ARG A 22 6.28 5.49 0.13
N ALA A 23 5.95 6.20 -0.94
CA ALA A 23 6.16 5.71 -2.30
C ALA A 23 7.60 5.92 -2.78
N GLU A 24 8.25 4.85 -3.24
CA GLU A 24 9.65 4.82 -3.72
C GLU A 24 9.85 5.42 -5.13
N SER A 25 8.76 5.69 -5.86
CA SER A 25 8.85 6.29 -7.20
C SER A 25 7.67 7.21 -7.50
N PRO A 26 7.85 8.17 -8.41
CA PRO A 26 6.78 8.95 -9.02
C PRO A 26 5.50 8.19 -9.39
N VAL A 27 5.66 7.06 -10.08
CA VAL A 27 4.54 6.27 -10.59
C VAL A 27 3.82 5.56 -9.45
N MET A 28 4.56 5.09 -8.44
CA MET A 28 3.94 4.52 -7.24
C MET A 28 3.23 5.59 -6.40
N ARG A 29 3.79 6.80 -6.30
CA ARG A 29 3.14 7.93 -5.63
C ARG A 29 1.80 8.25 -6.29
N ALA A 30 1.78 8.36 -7.62
CA ALA A 30 0.54 8.59 -8.36
C ALA A 30 -0.51 7.48 -8.13
N LEU A 31 -0.09 6.20 -8.06
CA LEU A 31 -1.00 5.11 -7.72
C LEU A 31 -1.54 5.23 -6.29
N LEU A 32 -0.68 5.54 -5.31
CA LEU A 32 -1.07 5.69 -3.91
C LEU A 32 -2.06 6.87 -3.74
N ASP A 33 -1.76 8.00 -4.36
CA ASP A 33 -2.62 9.20 -4.34
C ASP A 33 -3.98 8.89 -5.00
N GLU A 34 -3.97 8.21 -6.16
CA GLU A 34 -5.20 7.75 -6.82
C GLU A 34 -6.00 6.80 -5.93
N ALA A 35 -5.32 5.87 -5.25
CA ALA A 35 -5.94 4.91 -4.36
C ALA A 35 -6.60 5.59 -3.16
N MET A 36 -5.89 6.49 -2.48
CA MET A 36 -6.44 7.28 -1.37
C MET A 36 -7.60 8.18 -1.80
N LEU A 37 -7.55 8.72 -3.03
CA LEU A 37 -8.62 9.56 -3.58
C LEU A 37 -9.88 8.75 -3.91
N LYS A 38 -9.74 7.52 -4.41
CA LYS A 38 -10.85 6.70 -4.90
C LYS A 38 -11.43 5.74 -3.88
N SER A 39 -10.64 5.35 -2.88
CA SER A 39 -10.98 4.30 -1.93
C SER A 39 -10.93 4.82 -0.50
N PRO A 40 -12.09 5.08 0.13
CA PRO A 40 -12.18 5.32 1.57
C PRO A 40 -11.54 4.19 2.39
N THR A 41 -11.58 2.95 1.90
CA THR A 41 -10.90 1.82 2.51
C THR A 41 -9.37 2.04 2.54
N VAL A 42 -8.76 2.43 1.42
CA VAL A 42 -7.32 2.74 1.37
C VAL A 42 -6.98 3.94 2.24
N GLN A 43 -7.80 5.00 2.21
CA GLN A 43 -7.58 6.18 3.05
C GLN A 43 -7.57 5.83 4.55
N ALA A 44 -8.48 4.97 5.00
CA ALA A 44 -8.53 4.51 6.39
C ALA A 44 -7.28 3.71 6.78
N LEU A 45 -6.82 2.80 5.91
CA LEU A 45 -5.61 2.01 6.17
C LEU A 45 -4.35 2.87 6.24
N VAL A 46 -4.20 3.82 5.32
CA VAL A 46 -3.09 4.78 5.36
C VAL A 46 -3.14 5.59 6.66
N SER A 47 -4.31 6.12 7.03
CA SER A 47 -4.46 6.90 8.27
C SER A 47 -4.10 6.10 9.52
N GLU A 48 -4.45 4.81 9.56
CA GLU A 48 -4.07 3.91 10.65
C GLU A 48 -2.54 3.73 10.74
N LEU A 49 -1.88 3.51 9.60
CA LEU A 49 -0.43 3.36 9.53
C LEU A 49 0.31 4.64 9.94
N GLU A 50 -0.20 5.81 9.54
CA GLU A 50 0.31 7.12 9.96
C GLU A 50 0.25 7.33 11.49
N CYS A 51 -0.65 6.62 12.20
CA CYS A 51 -0.75 6.66 13.66
C CYS A 51 -0.01 5.50 14.37
N SER A 52 0.75 4.69 13.63
CA SER A 52 1.47 3.52 14.17
C SER A 52 2.98 3.74 14.30
N ASP A 53 3.71 2.80 14.88
CA ASP A 53 5.19 2.77 14.86
C ASP A 53 5.77 2.14 13.56
N THR A 54 4.92 1.91 12.55
CA THR A 54 5.28 1.18 11.34
C THR A 54 5.42 2.12 10.15
N ILE A 55 6.61 2.14 9.56
CA ILE A 55 6.93 2.87 8.34
C ILE A 55 6.92 1.89 7.16
N VAL A 56 6.05 2.13 6.18
CA VAL A 56 5.80 1.28 5.02
C VAL A 56 6.35 1.94 3.77
N TYR A 57 7.33 1.31 3.12
CA TYR A 57 7.77 1.69 1.79
C TYR A 57 7.00 0.90 0.73
N VAL A 58 6.47 1.60 -0.28
CA VAL A 58 5.68 1.01 -1.36
C VAL A 58 6.44 1.21 -2.67
N GLU A 59 6.65 0.12 -3.42
CA GLU A 59 7.41 0.12 -4.67
C GLU A 59 6.74 -0.71 -5.75
N PHE A 60 7.05 -0.38 -7.01
CA PHE A 60 6.90 -1.34 -8.09
C PHE A 60 8.17 -2.18 -8.22
N THR A 61 8.01 -3.48 -8.44
CA THR A 61 9.13 -4.41 -8.52
C THR A 61 9.12 -5.29 -9.77
N ARG A 62 10.30 -5.74 -10.18
CA ARG A 62 10.54 -6.78 -11.19
C ARG A 62 11.24 -8.00 -10.59
N VAL A 63 11.34 -8.08 -9.26
CA VAL A 63 12.10 -9.12 -8.57
C VAL A 63 11.47 -10.50 -8.84
N PRO A 64 12.26 -11.48 -9.34
CA PRO A 64 11.79 -12.85 -9.49
C PRO A 64 11.24 -13.42 -8.18
N GLY A 65 10.15 -14.18 -8.26
CA GLY A 65 9.48 -14.79 -7.10
C GLY A 65 8.37 -13.94 -6.47
N VAL A 66 8.24 -12.64 -6.81
CA VAL A 66 7.03 -11.86 -6.48
C VAL A 66 6.01 -12.04 -7.59
N ARG A 67 4.95 -12.84 -7.35
CA ARG A 67 3.95 -13.14 -8.40
C ARG A 67 3.03 -11.97 -8.71
N ARG A 68 2.44 -11.35 -7.69
CA ARG A 68 1.55 -10.18 -7.83
C ARG A 68 1.99 -9.04 -6.93
N ALA A 69 2.07 -9.29 -5.63
CA ALA A 69 2.65 -8.38 -4.68
C ALA A 69 3.23 -9.15 -3.48
N ARG A 70 3.88 -8.43 -2.56
CA ARG A 70 4.40 -8.97 -1.30
C ARG A 70 4.59 -7.86 -0.28
N THR A 71 4.15 -8.11 0.95
CA THR A 71 4.53 -7.34 2.14
C THR A 71 5.65 -8.06 2.90
N LYS A 72 6.71 -7.33 3.25
CA LYS A 72 7.87 -7.88 3.98
C LYS A 72 8.31 -6.95 5.11
N LEU A 73 8.64 -7.54 6.27
CA LEU A 73 9.41 -6.85 7.31
C LEU A 73 10.88 -6.73 6.89
N VAL A 74 11.37 -5.49 6.80
CA VAL A 74 12.75 -5.17 6.38
C VAL A 74 13.66 -5.03 7.60
N ALA A 75 13.21 -4.30 8.61
CA ALA A 75 13.96 -4.06 9.84
C ALA A 75 13.01 -3.65 10.97
N ALA A 76 13.42 -3.87 12.22
CA ALA A 76 12.67 -3.45 13.40
C ALA A 76 13.61 -2.94 14.51
N PRO A 77 14.33 -1.82 14.30
CA PRO A 77 15.10 -1.17 15.35
C PRO A 77 14.16 -0.64 16.45
N GLU A 78 14.69 -0.29 17.62
CA GLU A 78 13.89 0.21 18.73
C GLU A 78 12.97 1.37 18.30
N GLY A 79 11.69 1.30 18.68
CA GLY A 79 10.70 2.35 18.40
C GLY A 79 10.06 2.34 17.00
N PHE A 80 10.62 1.65 16.00
CA PHE A 80 10.04 1.61 14.65
C PHE A 80 10.11 0.23 13.99
N ARG A 81 9.18 -0.02 13.07
CA ARG A 81 9.17 -1.21 12.20
C ARG A 81 9.08 -0.77 10.75
N PHE A 82 9.99 -1.27 9.92
CA PHE A 82 10.07 -0.91 8.51
C PHE A 82 9.54 -2.04 7.66
N LEU A 83 8.44 -1.79 6.96
CA LEU A 83 7.85 -2.71 6.01
C LEU A 83 8.17 -2.26 4.58
N ARG A 84 8.14 -3.24 3.67
CA ARG A 84 8.15 -2.99 2.24
C ARG A 84 7.02 -3.74 1.56
N ILE A 85 6.18 -3.00 0.86
CA ILE A 85 5.17 -3.51 -0.06
C ILE A 85 5.73 -3.40 -1.47
N SER A 86 5.85 -4.53 -2.15
CA SER A 86 6.33 -4.58 -3.54
C SER A 86 5.20 -5.06 -4.44
N ILE A 87 4.72 -4.23 -5.37
CA ILE A 87 3.74 -4.62 -6.40
C ILE A 87 4.48 -4.96 -7.69
N HIS A 88 4.23 -6.14 -8.24
CA HIS A 88 4.88 -6.57 -9.48
C HIS A 88 4.42 -5.70 -10.67
N VAL A 89 5.35 -5.22 -11.49
CA VAL A 89 5.05 -4.31 -12.62
C VAL A 89 4.08 -4.90 -13.65
N LEU A 90 4.03 -6.23 -13.76
CA LEU A 90 3.14 -6.94 -14.70
C LEU A 90 1.69 -7.05 -14.20
N VAL A 91 1.38 -6.62 -12.97
CA VAL A 91 0.00 -6.54 -12.51
C VAL A 91 -0.76 -5.54 -13.40
N PRO A 92 -1.90 -5.94 -14.00
CA PRO A 92 -2.70 -5.06 -14.84
C PRO A 92 -3.07 -3.77 -14.10
N PRO A 93 -3.06 -2.59 -14.75
CA PRO A 93 -3.33 -1.32 -14.07
C PRO A 93 -4.62 -1.30 -13.26
N VAL A 94 -5.68 -1.94 -13.77
CA VAL A 94 -6.98 -2.04 -13.11
C VAL A 94 -6.94 -2.80 -11.77
N ASP A 95 -5.98 -3.71 -11.59
CA ASP A 95 -5.85 -4.54 -10.39
C ASP A 95 -4.87 -3.97 -9.36
N ARG A 96 -4.13 -2.90 -9.70
CA ARG A 96 -3.08 -2.37 -8.82
C ARG A 96 -3.62 -1.71 -7.57
N LEU A 97 -4.70 -0.94 -7.67
CA LEU A 97 -5.32 -0.27 -6.51
C LEU A 97 -5.94 -1.28 -5.53
N PRO A 98 -6.76 -2.25 -5.96
CA PRO A 98 -7.30 -3.27 -5.05
C PRO A 98 -6.19 -4.10 -4.40
N LEU A 99 -5.16 -4.46 -5.18
CA LEU A 99 -4.00 -5.19 -4.66
C LEU A 99 -3.16 -4.34 -3.70
N LEU A 100 -3.03 -3.03 -3.94
CA LEU A 100 -2.39 -2.13 -2.97
C LEU A 100 -3.18 -2.09 -1.66
N ALA A 101 -4.51 -2.03 -1.72
CA ALA A 101 -5.36 -2.06 -0.53
C ALA A 101 -5.17 -3.35 0.27
N HIS A 102 -5.09 -4.48 -0.42
CA HIS A 102 -4.79 -5.78 0.15
C HIS A 102 -3.47 -5.77 0.95
N GLU A 103 -2.38 -5.33 0.33
CA GLU A 103 -1.07 -5.31 0.98
C GLU A 103 -0.99 -4.28 2.12
N LEU A 104 -1.72 -3.15 2.00
CA LEU A 104 -1.85 -2.18 3.10
C LEU A 104 -2.60 -2.78 4.29
N GLN A 105 -3.59 -3.66 4.07
CA GLN A 105 -4.27 -4.37 5.14
C GLN A 105 -3.31 -5.34 5.85
N HIS A 106 -2.45 -6.05 5.13
CA HIS A 106 -1.37 -6.82 5.76
C HIS A 106 -0.40 -5.95 6.57
N ALA A 107 -0.02 -4.78 6.05
CA ALA A 107 0.80 -3.84 6.80
C ALA A 107 0.09 -3.38 8.09
N ALA A 108 -1.20 -3.10 8.05
CA ALA A 108 -2.00 -2.73 9.22
C ALA A 108 -2.11 -3.88 10.23
N GLU A 109 -2.29 -5.13 9.79
CA GLU A 109 -2.27 -6.31 10.66
C GLU A 109 -0.94 -6.45 11.42
N ILE A 110 0.18 -6.24 10.72
CA ILE A 110 1.51 -6.23 11.34
C ILE A 110 1.62 -5.05 12.31
N ALA A 111 1.16 -3.86 11.93
CA ALA A 111 1.20 -2.67 12.79
C ALA A 111 0.43 -2.88 14.10
N ARG A 112 -0.74 -3.54 14.06
CA ARG A 112 -1.55 -3.87 15.24
C ARG A 112 -0.87 -4.86 16.20
N GLU A 113 -0.09 -5.80 15.68
CA GLU A 113 0.66 -6.78 16.49
C GLU A 113 2.10 -6.29 16.73
N THR A 114 2.28 -5.48 17.78
CA THR A 114 3.57 -4.85 18.13
C THR A 114 4.69 -5.85 18.42
N SER A 115 4.36 -7.11 18.72
CA SER A 115 5.32 -8.20 18.91
C SER A 115 5.96 -8.70 17.61
N VAL A 116 5.43 -8.35 16.43
CA VAL A 116 6.04 -8.67 15.13
C VAL A 116 7.26 -7.79 14.90
N ARG A 117 8.44 -8.33 15.22
CA ARG A 117 9.74 -7.68 15.03
C ARG A 117 10.75 -8.51 14.24
N ASP A 118 10.38 -9.73 13.86
CA ASP A 118 11.14 -10.63 13.00
C ASP A 118 10.22 -11.51 12.15
N ASP A 119 10.79 -12.20 11.16
CA ASP A 119 10.05 -13.08 10.25
C ASP A 119 9.37 -14.25 10.99
N LYS A 120 9.93 -14.71 12.11
CA LYS A 120 9.37 -15.80 12.91
C LYS A 120 8.09 -15.35 13.63
N ALA A 121 8.06 -14.12 14.13
CA ALA A 121 6.92 -13.49 14.76
C ALA A 121 5.83 -13.16 13.73
N MET A 122 6.24 -12.66 12.54
CA MET A 122 5.32 -12.43 11.42
C MET A 122 4.64 -13.73 10.98
N ARG A 123 5.40 -14.83 10.87
CA ARG A 123 4.83 -16.16 10.58
C ARG A 123 3.84 -16.62 11.65
N ARG A 124 4.17 -16.46 12.94
CA ARG A 124 3.26 -16.80 14.05
C ARG A 124 1.97 -15.96 14.03
N LEU A 125 2.05 -14.69 13.66
CA LEU A 125 0.86 -13.86 13.46
C LEU A 125 -0.03 -14.46 12.39
N TYR A 126 0.52 -14.72 11.20
CA TYR A 126 -0.30 -15.18 10.08
C TYR A 126 -0.77 -16.63 10.19
N GLN A 127 -0.06 -17.50 10.92
CA GLN A 127 -0.59 -18.82 11.30
C GLN A 127 -1.84 -18.73 12.18
N ARG A 128 -2.03 -17.62 12.89
CA ARG A 128 -3.15 -17.41 13.82
C ARG A 128 -4.32 -16.68 13.16
N ILE A 129 -4.06 -15.71 12.29
CA ILE A 129 -5.11 -14.87 11.68
C ILE A 129 -5.38 -15.20 10.20
N GLY A 130 -4.47 -15.92 9.55
CA GLY A 130 -4.54 -16.24 8.14
C GLY A 130 -4.72 -17.73 7.88
N SER A 131 -4.83 -18.03 6.60
CA SER A 131 -4.76 -19.38 6.05
C SER A 131 -3.52 -19.51 5.18
N GLU A 132 -2.90 -20.69 5.17
CA GLU A 132 -1.80 -20.97 4.24
C GLU A 132 -2.32 -20.86 2.80
N ALA A 133 -1.66 -20.02 2.02
CA ALA A 133 -1.81 -19.93 0.58
C ALA A 133 -0.65 -20.71 -0.08
N TRP A 134 -0.27 -20.33 -1.31
CA TRP A 134 0.80 -21.01 -2.05
C TRP A 134 2.19 -20.63 -1.52
N ASP A 135 3.14 -21.55 -1.53
CA ASP A 135 4.56 -21.29 -1.25
C ASP A 135 4.82 -20.50 0.06
N ASP A 136 4.30 -20.99 1.20
CA ASP A 136 4.54 -20.38 2.52
C ASP A 136 4.02 -18.94 2.68
N THR A 137 3.18 -18.49 1.74
CA THR A 137 2.44 -17.21 1.87
C THR A 137 1.18 -17.43 2.69
N PHE A 138 0.77 -16.40 3.41
CA PHE A 138 -0.46 -16.41 4.18
C PHE A 138 -1.41 -15.36 3.64
N GLU A 139 -2.69 -15.69 3.68
CA GLU A 139 -3.79 -14.84 3.25
C GLU A 139 -4.78 -14.67 4.41
N THR A 140 -5.34 -13.47 4.58
CA THR A 140 -6.34 -13.19 5.61
C THR A 140 -7.70 -12.89 4.97
N ILE A 141 -8.78 -13.27 5.66
CA ILE A 141 -10.13 -12.98 5.16
C ILE A 141 -10.33 -11.47 5.04
N GLU A 142 -9.78 -10.72 6.00
CA GLU A 142 -9.81 -9.28 6.09
C GLU A 142 -9.08 -8.63 4.91
N ALA A 143 -7.90 -9.12 4.49
CA ALA A 143 -7.19 -8.61 3.31
C ALA A 143 -7.97 -8.87 2.01
N MET A 144 -8.55 -10.07 1.85
CA MET A 144 -9.42 -10.37 0.71
C MET A 144 -10.69 -9.48 0.68
N GLU A 145 -11.31 -9.24 1.83
CA GLU A 145 -12.46 -8.36 1.93
C GLU A 145 -12.10 -6.91 1.61
N VAL A 146 -10.96 -6.43 2.10
CA VAL A 146 -10.42 -5.11 1.77
C VAL A 146 -10.16 -4.98 0.28
N GLU A 147 -9.54 -5.98 -0.36
CA GLU A 147 -9.33 -5.98 -1.82
C GLU A 147 -10.66 -5.84 -2.55
N ARG A 148 -11.66 -6.64 -2.17
CA ARG A 148 -12.99 -6.62 -2.78
C ARG A 148 -13.68 -5.27 -2.61
N ARG A 149 -13.56 -4.66 -1.42
CA ARG A 149 -14.17 -3.36 -1.09
C ARG A 149 -13.49 -2.24 -1.88
N ALA A 150 -12.17 -2.19 -1.89
CA ALA A 150 -11.38 -1.23 -2.67
C ALA A 150 -11.64 -1.35 -4.17
N ARG A 151 -11.82 -2.58 -4.69
CA ARG A 151 -12.23 -2.81 -6.08
C ARG A 151 -13.59 -2.22 -6.38
N ALA A 152 -14.58 -2.39 -5.50
CA ALA A 152 -15.89 -1.76 -5.69
C ALA A 152 -15.81 -0.23 -5.66
N GLU A 153 -15.04 0.32 -4.72
CA GLU A 153 -14.81 1.76 -4.56
C GLU A 153 -14.11 2.39 -5.77
N GLN A 154 -13.10 1.70 -6.34
CA GLN A 154 -12.40 2.12 -7.55
C GLN A 154 -13.34 2.41 -8.74
N PHE A 155 -14.43 1.64 -8.85
CA PHE A 155 -15.41 1.77 -9.93
C PHE A 155 -16.69 2.53 -9.53
N ALA A 156 -16.86 2.86 -8.25
CA ALA A 156 -17.98 3.66 -7.79
C ALA A 156 -17.84 5.07 -8.38
N ARG A 157 -18.60 5.35 -9.45
CA ARG A 157 -18.58 6.63 -10.17
C ARG A 157 -18.82 7.80 -9.21
N ARG A 158 -18.07 8.88 -9.41
CA ARG A 158 -18.39 10.28 -9.02
C ARG A 158 -19.86 10.56 -9.32
N SER A 159 -20.74 10.35 -8.35
CA SER A 159 -22.11 10.84 -8.40
C SER A 159 -22.10 12.26 -7.85
N SER A 160 -21.48 13.19 -8.57
CA SER A 160 -21.83 14.60 -8.40
C SER A 160 -23.17 14.83 -9.10
N PRO A 161 -24.16 15.45 -8.45
CA PRO A 161 -25.44 15.76 -9.07
C PRO A 161 -25.20 16.57 -10.36
N ARG A 162 -25.88 16.22 -11.45
CA ARG A 162 -26.10 17.20 -12.53
C ARG A 162 -26.83 18.37 -11.87
N GLN A 163 -26.17 19.52 -11.76
CA GLN A 163 -26.90 20.77 -11.60
C GLN A 163 -27.77 20.92 -12.85
N GLN A 164 -29.07 20.69 -12.67
CA GLN A 164 -30.12 21.19 -13.55
C GLN A 164 -30.46 22.60 -13.11
#